data_AF-A0A920HQA8-F1
#
_entry.id   AF-A0A920HQA8-F1
#
_cell.length_a   1.000
_cell.length_b   1.000
_cell.length_c   1.000
_cell.angle_alpha   90.00
_cell.angle_beta   90.00
_cell.angle_gamma   90.00
#
_symmetry.space_group_name_H-M   'P 1'
#
loop_
_entity.id
_entity.type
_entity.pdbx_description
1 polymer ?
#
loop_
_entity_poly.entity_id
_entity_poly.type
_entity_poly.pdbx_seq_one_letter_code
_entity_poly.pdbx_strand_id
1 'polypeptide(L)' 'MNDGEPESGAWSCGMVAGLINDIPTCKELIDQIMSESEKSLTIDLVDF' A
#
# COMPACT_ATOMS: atom_id res chain seq x y z
N MET A 1 15.79 15.62 5.76
CA MET A 1 15.07 14.39 5.34
C MET A 1 15.72 13.71 4.12
N ASN A 2 17.03 13.89 3.91
CA ASN A 2 17.81 13.15 2.91
C ASN A 2 18.76 12.14 3.56
N ASP A 3 19.08 12.33 4.83
CA ASP A 3 20.07 11.51 5.56
C ASP A 3 19.49 10.20 6.11
N GLY A 4 18.20 9.92 5.88
CA GLY A 4 17.56 8.66 6.27
C GLY A 4 17.44 8.43 7.78
N GLU A 5 17.77 9.42 8.61
CA GLU A 5 17.76 9.33 10.07
C GLU A 5 16.33 9.40 10.65
N PRO A 6 15.75 8.28 11.11
CA PRO A 6 14.36 8.24 11.59
C PRO A 6 14.15 9.01 12.90
N GLU A 7 15.23 9.23 13.66
CA GLU A 7 15.23 9.94 14.96
C GLU A 7 15.46 11.47 14.82
N SER A 8 15.71 11.97 13.62
CA SER A 8 16.09 13.38 13.40
C SER A 8 14.92 14.38 13.44
N GLY A 9 13.70 13.93 13.73
CA GLY A 9 12.54 14.80 13.92
C GLY A 9 11.21 14.11 13.61
N ALA A 10 10.09 14.77 13.91
CA ALA A 10 8.76 14.28 13.55
C ALA A 10 8.55 14.33 12.03
N TRP A 11 8.14 13.21 11.44
CA TRP A 11 7.84 13.06 10.02
C TRP A 11 6.40 12.59 9.83
N SER A 12 5.79 12.95 8.71
CA SER A 12 4.41 12.59 8.42
C SER A 12 4.31 11.09 8.08
N CYS A 13 3.63 10.33 8.94
CA CYS A 13 3.33 8.92 8.73
C CYS A 13 1.91 8.60 9.23
N GLY A 14 1.12 7.91 8.42
CA GLY A 14 -0.21 7.43 8.81
C GLY A 14 -0.17 6.02 9.43
N MET A 15 -1.25 5.62 10.10
CA MET A 15 -1.38 4.26 10.66
C MET A 15 -1.21 3.16 9.60
N VAL A 16 -1.55 3.45 8.34
CA VAL A 16 -1.43 2.53 7.19
C VAL A 16 0.00 2.03 6.97
N ALA A 17 1.02 2.76 7.40
CA ALA A 17 2.42 2.34 7.24
C ALA A 17 2.71 1.00 7.93
N GLY A 18 1.98 0.63 9.00
CA GLY A 18 2.11 -0.67 9.64
C GLY A 18 1.64 -1.86 8.78
N LEU A 19 0.95 -1.59 7.66
CA LEU A 19 0.50 -2.62 6.71
C LEU A 19 1.44 -2.75 5.50
N ILE A 20 2.37 -1.81 5.30
CA ILE A 20 3.31 -1.80 4.18
C ILE A 20 4.50 -2.67 4.53
N ASN A 21 4.68 -3.79 3.82
CA ASN A 21 5.73 -4.78 4.08
C ASN A 21 6.68 -4.99 2.89
N ASP A 22 6.52 -4.19 1.85
CA ASP A 22 7.27 -4.25 0.59
C ASP A 22 7.52 -2.84 0.02
N ILE A 23 8.34 -2.76 -1.03
CA ILE A 23 8.73 -1.50 -1.70
C ILE A 23 8.62 -1.69 -3.22
N PRO A 24 7.40 -1.74 -3.78
CA PRO A 24 7.18 -1.89 -5.21
C PRO A 24 7.53 -0.61 -5.99
N THR A 25 7.71 -0.74 -7.31
CA THR A 25 7.63 0.42 -8.20
C THR A 25 6.22 1.01 -8.18
N CYS A 26 6.07 2.30 -8.54
CA CYS A 26 4.73 2.91 -8.62
C CYS A 26 3.80 2.16 -9.56
N LYS A 27 4.32 1.58 -10.65
CA LYS A 27 3.54 0.78 -11.59
C LYS A 27 3.02 -0.51 -10.94
N GLU A 28 3.90 -1.27 -10.30
CA GLU A 28 3.54 -2.53 -9.64
C GLU A 28 2.51 -2.30 -8.54
N LEU A 29 2.67 -1.25 -7.73
CA LEU A 29 1.71 -0.90 -6.68
C LEU A 29 0.31 -0.66 -7.24
N ILE A 30 0.21 0.13 -8.32
CA ILE A 30 -1.08 0.44 -8.94
C ILE A 30 -1.68 -0.82 -9.57
N ASP A 31 -0.88 -1.61 -10.27
CA ASP A 31 -1.34 -2.85 -10.91
C ASP A 31 -1.86 -3.85 -9.86
N GLN A 32 -1.20 -3.97 -8.71
CA GLN A 32 -1.63 -4.80 -7.58
C GLN A 32 -2.97 -4.33 -7.00
N ILE A 33 -3.10 -3.04 -6.67
CA ILE A 33 -4.34 -2.47 -6.11
C ILE A 33 -5.53 -2.71 -7.05
N MET A 34 -5.35 -2.48 -8.35
CA MET A 34 -6.40 -2.70 -9.34
C MET A 34 -6.78 -4.18 -9.44
N SER A 35 -5.79 -5.07 -9.52
CA SER A 35 -6.02 -6.52 -9.59
C SER A 35 -6.73 -7.08 -8.35
N GLU A 36 -6.35 -6.62 -7.15
CA GLU A 36 -7.00 -7.03 -5.90
C GLU A 36 -8.44 -6.53 -5.82
N SER A 37 -8.68 -5.28 -6.23
CA SER A 37 -10.02 -4.70 -6.26
C SER A 37 -10.96 -5.46 -7.21
N GLU A 38 -10.48 -5.80 -8.42
CA GLU A 38 -11.24 -6.60 -9.39
C GLU A 38 -11.57 -7.99 -8.85
N LYS A 39 -10.63 -8.63 -8.12
CA LYS A 39 -10.87 -9.93 -7.48
C LYS A 39 -11.94 -9.82 -6.39
N SER A 40 -11.84 -8.85 -5.48
CA SER A 40 -12.81 -8.64 -4.40
C SER A 40 -14.21 -8.37 -4.96
N LEU A 41 -14.33 -7.49 -5.96
CA LEU A 41 -15.61 -7.21 -6.62
C LEU A 41 -16.19 -8.44 -7.33
N THR A 42 -15.34 -9.27 -7.96
CA THR A 42 -15.80 -10.49 -8.62
C THR A 42 -16.29 -11.49 -7.57
N ILE A 43 -15.51 -11.77 -6.53
CA ILE A 43 -15.85 -12.70 -5.45
C ILE A 43 -17.18 -12.32 -4.80
N ASP A 44 -17.34 -11.05 -4.41
CA ASP A 44 -18.55 -10.56 -3.76
C ASP A 44 -19.80 -10.69 -4.65
N LEU A 45 -19.67 -10.72 -5.99
CA LEU A 45 -20.79 -10.87 -6.93
C LEU A 45 -21.13 -12.33 -7.27
N VAL A 46 -20.23 -13.30 -7.05
CA VAL A 46 -20.51 -14.74 -7.31
C VAL A 46 -21.04 -15.45 -6.07
N ASP A 47 -20.85 -14.87 -4.89
CA ASP A 47 -21.32 -15.44 -3.60
C ASP A 47 -22.76 -15.02 -3.21
N PHE A 48 -23.55 -14.45 -4.15
CA PHE A 48 -25.00 -14.17 -4.00
C PHE A 48 -25.91 -15.15 -4.74
#